data_AF-A0A7Y8FZK5-F1
#
_entry.id   AF-A0A7Y8FZK5-F1
#
_cell.length_a   1.000
_cell.length_b   1.000
_cell.length_c   1.000
_cell.angle_alpha   90.00
_cell.angle_beta   90.00
_cell.angle_gamma   90.00
#
_symmetry.space_group_name_H-M   'P 1'
#
loop_
_entity.id
_entity.type
_entity.pdbx_description
1 polymer ?
#
loop_
_entity_poly.entity_id
_entity_poly.type
_entity_poly.pdbx_seq_one_letter_code
_entity_poly.pdbx_strand_id
1 'polypeptide(L)' 'MAQFNIDNNRTLNKRVEWLAIPEDGECADDVLSKVKQAAIDKFGAGVYFNHWERIVASNGHVTVRMEA' A
#
# COMPACT_ATOMS: atom_id res chain seq x y z
N MET A 1 -4.97 -9.94 9.45
CA MET A 1 -3.90 -8.92 9.43
C MET A 1 -3.04 -9.03 8.16
N ALA A 2 -3.37 -8.27 7.12
CA ALA A 2 -2.58 -8.20 5.89
C ALA A 2 -1.07 -8.05 6.15
N GLN A 3 -0.29 -8.92 5.51
CA GLN A 3 1.17 -8.92 5.60
C GLN A 3 1.72 -7.99 4.54
N PHE A 4 2.39 -6.93 4.95
CA PHE A 4 3.09 -6.01 4.05
C PHE A 4 4.37 -5.51 4.73
N ASN A 5 5.35 -5.14 3.92
CA ASN A 5 6.60 -4.56 4.41
C ASN A 5 6.73 -3.12 3.87
N ILE A 6 6.60 -2.13 4.74
CA ILE A 6 6.67 -0.71 4.38
C ILE A 6 8.09 -0.27 3.96
N ASP A 7 9.12 -0.98 4.43
CA ASP A 7 10.53 -0.78 4.08
C ASP A 7 10.88 -1.39 2.72
N ASN A 8 10.23 -2.49 2.35
CA ASN A 8 10.43 -3.15 1.06
C ASN A 8 9.53 -2.54 -0.02
N ASN A 9 9.71 -1.25 -0.27
CA ASN A 9 8.98 -0.53 -1.30
C ASN A 9 9.80 -0.39 -2.58
N ARG A 10 9.11 -0.45 -3.72
CA ARG A 10 9.75 -0.20 -5.02
C ARG A 10 9.47 1.24 -5.42
N THR A 11 10.52 2.06 -5.46
CA THR A 11 10.42 3.43 -5.97
C THR A 11 10.80 3.46 -7.46
N LEU A 12 9.86 3.84 -8.32
CA LEU A 12 10.04 3.94 -9.77
C LEU A 12 9.48 5.28 -10.27
N ASN A 13 10.33 6.17 -10.77
CA ASN A 13 9.94 7.46 -11.37
C ASN A 13 8.84 8.22 -10.59
N LYS A 14 9.05 8.47 -9.29
CA LYS A 14 8.11 9.15 -8.36
C LYS A 14 6.88 8.34 -7.92
N ARG A 15 6.82 7.07 -8.29
CA ARG A 15 5.83 6.11 -7.78
C ARG A 15 6.46 5.23 -6.73
N VAL A 16 5.76 5.00 -5.64
CA VAL A 16 6.14 4.04 -4.60
C VAL A 16 5.11 2.92 -4.61
N GLU A 17 5.58 1.69 -4.73
CA GLU A 17 4.74 0.49 -4.76
C GLU A 17 5.05 -0.41 -3.56
N TRP A 18 4.00 -0.90 -2.90
CA TRP A 18 4.07 -1.90 -1.84
C TRP A 18 3.25 -3.12 -2.22
N LEU A 19 3.83 -4.30 -2.00
CA LEU A 19 3.10 -5.56 -2.09
C LEU A 19 2.53 -5.89 -0.71
N ALA A 20 1.22 -6.10 -0.66
CA ALA A 20 0.50 -6.51 0.52
C ALA A 20 -0.26 -7.82 0.25
N ILE A 21 -0.16 -8.75 1.17
CA ILE A 21 -0.82 -10.04 1.12
C ILE A 21 -2.00 -9.96 2.10
N PRO A 22 -3.26 -9.82 1.63
CA PRO A 22 -4.42 -9.87 2.51
C PRO A 22 -4.49 -11.25 3.17
N GLU A 23 -4.86 -11.26 4.46
CA GLU A 23 -5.27 -12.50 5.11
C GLU A 23 -6.73 -12.85 4.75
N ASP A 24 -7.13 -14.09 5.01
CA ASP A 24 -8.42 -14.64 4.58
C ASP A 24 -9.59 -13.73 4.98
N GLY A 25 -10.35 -13.28 3.97
CA GLY A 25 -11.49 -12.37 4.14
C GLY A 25 -11.19 -10.87 4.23
N GLU A 26 -9.92 -10.42 4.16
CA GLU A 26 -9.61 -8.98 4.11
C GLU A 26 -9.91 -8.35 2.75
N CYS A 27 -10.66 -7.25 2.80
CA CYS A 27 -10.93 -6.44 1.62
C CYS A 27 -9.68 -5.66 1.20
N ALA A 28 -9.52 -5.45 -0.12
CA ALA A 28 -8.42 -4.64 -0.65
C ALA A 28 -8.43 -3.19 -0.13
N ASP A 29 -9.59 -2.69 0.30
CA ASP A 29 -9.72 -1.34 0.89
C ASP A 29 -9.16 -1.26 2.32
N ASP A 30 -9.37 -2.31 3.13
CA ASP A 30 -8.73 -2.45 4.44
C ASP A 30 -7.21 -2.51 4.30
N VAL A 31 -6.71 -3.27 3.33
CA VAL A 31 -5.27 -3.36 3.04
C VAL A 31 -4.71 -2.01 2.64
N LEU A 32 -5.40 -1.27 1.75
CA LEU A 32 -5.00 0.08 1.35
C LEU A 32 -4.93 1.02 2.55
N SER A 33 -5.95 1.01 3.42
CA SER A 33 -6.00 1.86 4.61
C SER A 33 -4.85 1.56 5.58
N LYS A 34 -4.48 0.29 5.75
CA LYS A 34 -3.32 -0.12 6.58
C LYS A 34 -1.98 0.34 5.99
N VAL A 35 -1.78 0.17 4.69
CA VAL A 35 -0.56 0.62 4.01
C VAL A 35 -0.46 2.15 4.08
N LYS A 36 -1.56 2.88 3.86
CA LYS A 36 -1.63 4.33 4.03
C LYS A 36 -1.24 4.75 5.44
N GLN A 37 -1.81 4.13 6.48
CA GLN A 37 -1.51 4.47 7.87
C GLN A 37 -0.02 4.25 8.18
N ALA A 38 0.56 3.14 7.74
CA ALA A 38 1.98 2.85 7.91
C ALA A 38 2.89 3.81 7.13
N ALA A 39 2.47 4.22 5.93
CA ALA A 39 3.20 5.23 5.16
C ALA A 39 3.14 6.61 5.82
N ILE A 40 2.00 7.00 6.40
CA ILE A 40 1.86 8.26 7.14
C ILE A 40 2.74 8.27 8.38
N ASP A 41 2.78 7.17 9.13
CA ASP A 41 3.62 7.02 10.31
C ASP A 41 5.11 7.18 9.96
N LYS A 42 5.53 6.63 8.82
CA LYS A 42 6.92 6.62 8.37
C LYS A 42 7.38 7.89 7.66
N PHE A 43 6.59 8.36 6.70
CA PHE A 43 6.95 9.47 5.80
C PHE A 43 6.28 10.80 6.18
N GLY A 44 5.39 10.78 7.17
CA GLY A 44 4.65 11.93 7.66
C GLY A 44 3.30 12.11 6.96
N ALA A 45 2.42 12.92 7.57
CA ALA A 45 1.04 13.13 7.11
C ALA A 45 0.90 13.71 5.69
N GLY A 46 1.96 14.30 5.12
CA GLY A 46 1.95 14.82 3.76
C GLY A 46 1.66 13.76 2.70
N VAL A 47 2.08 12.51 2.92
CA VAL A 47 1.85 11.42 1.96
C VAL A 47 0.37 11.01 1.84
N TYR A 48 -0.47 11.41 2.79
CA TYR A 48 -1.91 11.16 2.71
C TYR A 48 -2.55 11.86 1.50
N PHE A 49 -2.05 13.03 1.12
CA PHE A 49 -2.59 13.84 0.02
C PHE A 49 -2.11 13.40 -1.37
N ASN A 50 -1.18 12.46 -1.44
CA ASN A 50 -0.70 11.90 -2.70
C ASN A 50 -1.79 11.09 -3.40
N HIS A 51 -1.57 10.77 -4.68
CA HIS A 51 -2.47 9.88 -5.40
C HIS A 51 -2.22 8.44 -4.94
N TRP A 52 -3.27 7.72 -4.53
CA TRP A 52 -3.19 6.35 -4.04
C TRP A 52 -4.05 5.42 -4.88
N GLU A 53 -3.45 4.34 -5.36
CA GLU A 53 -4.13 3.29 -6.10
C GLU A 53 -3.95 1.93 -5.44
N ARG A 54 -4.94 1.05 -5.60
CA ARG A 54 -4.86 -0.36 -5.21
C ARG A 54 -5.12 -1.23 -6.42
N ILE A 55 -4.26 -2.21 -6.62
CA ILE A 55 -4.37 -3.18 -7.72
C ILE A 55 -4.44 -4.56 -7.08
N VAL A 56 -5.59 -5.22 -7.27
CA VAL A 56 -5.78 -6.59 -6.81
C VAL A 56 -5.33 -7.52 -7.93
N ALA A 57 -4.29 -8.28 -7.67
CA ALA A 57 -3.81 -9.31 -8.57
C ALA A 57 -4.72 -10.55 -8.50
N SER A 58 -4.79 -11.30 -9.59
CA SER A 58 -5.66 -12.50 -9.71
C SER A 58 -5.32 -13.61 -8.70
N ASN A 59 -4.15 -13.53 -8.06
CA ASN A 59 -3.69 -14.44 -7.00
C ASN A 59 -4.06 -13.93 -5.59
N GLY A 60 -4.98 -12.97 -5.46
CA GLY A 60 -5.42 -12.41 -4.19
C GLY A 60 -4.47 -11.39 -3.57
N HIS A 61 -3.29 -11.13 -4.16
CA HIS A 61 -2.37 -10.13 -3.63
C HIS A 61 -2.84 -8.72 -3.96
N VAL A 62 -2.55 -7.76 -3.07
CA VAL A 62 -2.89 -6.35 -3.26
C VAL A 62 -1.61 -5.56 -3.42
N THR A 63 -1.43 -4.93 -4.57
CA THR A 63 -0.37 -3.95 -4.78
C THR A 63 -0.94 -2.57 -4.48
N VAL A 64 -0.36 -1.88 -3.51
CA VAL A 64 -0.69 -0.49 -3.20
C VAL A 64 0.33 0.41 -3.86
N ARG A 65 -0.12 1.45 -4.55
CA ARG A 65 0.72 2.42 -5.22
C ARG A 65 0.44 3.81 -4.68
N MET A 66 1.50 4.59 -4.50
CA MET A 66 1.44 6.01 -4.20
C MET A 66 2.23 6.79 -5.24
N GLU A 67 1.64 7.85 -5.78
CA GLU A 67 2.32 8.78 -6.70
C GLU A 67 2.38 10.17 -6.06
N ALA A 68 3.61 10.71 -5.97
CA ALA A 68 3.90 12.04 -5.44
C ALA A 68 4.00 13.11 -6.54
#